data_AF-A0A966S2S2-F1
#
_entry.id   AF-A0A966S2S2-F1
#
_cell.length_a   1.000
_cell.length_b   1.000
_cell.length_c   1.000
_cell.angle_alpha   90.00
_cell.angle_beta   90.00
_cell.angle_gamma   90.00
#
_symmetry.space_group_name_H-M   'P 1'
#
loop_
_entity.id
_entity.type
_entity.pdbx_description
1 polymer ?
#
loop_
_entity_poly.entity_id
_entity_poly.type
_entity_poly.pdbx_seq_one_letter_code
_entity_poly.pdbx_strand_id
1 'polypeptide(L)'
;MNLPLDHFKDHYKTLGLEPGSPPALIKKAWRKLVQQHHPDKTGGIQPGFTSFQEIQEAYETLTDPIKKQKYLQQRWLQQVTRAETVRKPETVEDFLQVCLQLEQKIARTNAFRIDEDYLMQYLLFLLSPSLVAILNSSKETDLLSTCVSLLLKSIEPLPVEKKQVVLQELEKINTPAATRQINEYKKNHRSTWFMEKYGFYVMIILSFLLCWLIASLAK
;
A
#
# COMPACT_ATOMS: atom_id res chain seq x y z
N MET A 1 7.54 -15.57 -15.02
CA MET A 1 7.80 -16.38 -13.80
C MET A 1 6.63 -16.18 -12.86
N ASN A 2 5.70 -17.15 -12.81
CA ASN A 2 4.57 -17.09 -11.87
C ASN A 2 5.13 -17.12 -10.45
N LEU A 3 4.86 -16.09 -9.66
CA LEU A 3 5.11 -16.16 -8.23
C LEU A 3 4.32 -17.35 -7.69
N PRO A 4 4.94 -18.28 -6.95
CA PRO A 4 4.20 -19.37 -6.32
C PRO A 4 3.31 -18.78 -5.23
N LEU A 5 2.06 -18.50 -5.57
CA LEU A 5 1.00 -18.06 -4.63
C LEU A 5 0.29 -19.26 -4.00
N ASP A 6 0.98 -20.39 -3.82
CA ASP A 6 0.31 -21.66 -3.53
C ASP A 6 0.09 -21.96 -2.03
N HIS A 7 0.22 -20.98 -1.13
CA HIS A 7 -0.21 -21.19 0.27
C HIS A 7 -0.44 -19.90 1.07
N PHE A 8 -1.20 -18.94 0.54
CA PHE A 8 -1.67 -17.83 1.39
C PHE A 8 -2.75 -18.31 2.36
N LYS A 9 -2.40 -18.38 3.66
CA LYS A 9 -3.33 -18.72 4.73
C LYS A 9 -4.16 -17.51 5.11
N ASP A 10 -5.46 -17.55 4.83
CA ASP A 10 -6.37 -16.48 5.27
C ASP A 10 -6.72 -16.66 6.75
N HIS A 11 -5.95 -16.03 7.65
CA HIS A 11 -6.12 -16.15 9.11
C HIS A 11 -7.53 -15.79 9.61
N TYR A 12 -8.25 -14.87 8.97
CA TYR A 12 -9.66 -14.62 9.31
C TYR A 12 -10.53 -15.85 9.01
N LYS A 13 -10.36 -16.47 7.83
CA LYS A 13 -11.05 -17.72 7.49
C LYS A 13 -10.63 -18.88 8.38
N THR A 14 -9.34 -18.98 8.73
CA THR A 14 -8.81 -19.95 9.69
C THR A 14 -9.54 -19.87 11.04
N LEU A 15 -9.88 -18.66 11.50
CA LEU A 15 -10.65 -18.47 12.73
C LEU A 15 -12.18 -18.49 12.52
N GLY A 16 -12.66 -18.68 11.28
CA GLY A 16 -14.09 -18.62 10.95
C GLY A 16 -14.69 -17.22 11.17
N LEU A 17 -13.91 -16.18 10.92
CA LEU A 17 -14.28 -14.78 11.14
C LEU A 17 -14.32 -13.98 9.84
N GLU A 18 -15.13 -12.92 9.87
CA GLU A 18 -15.13 -11.93 8.81
C GLU A 18 -13.90 -11.00 8.91
N PRO A 19 -13.39 -10.50 7.77
CA PRO A 19 -12.33 -9.51 7.74
C PRO A 19 -12.65 -8.30 8.60
N GLY A 20 -11.68 -7.83 9.38
CA GLY A 20 -11.89 -6.66 10.24
C GLY A 20 -12.68 -6.95 11.52
N SER A 21 -12.94 -8.24 11.82
CA SER A 21 -13.52 -8.64 13.11
C SER A 21 -12.75 -8.00 14.30
N PRO A 22 -13.45 -7.49 15.32
CA PRO A 22 -12.82 -6.84 16.46
C PRO A 22 -11.99 -7.82 17.29
N PRO A 23 -10.97 -7.34 18.04
CA PRO A 23 -10.08 -8.19 18.84
C PRO A 23 -10.81 -9.13 19.81
N ALA A 24 -11.95 -8.68 20.36
CA ALA A 24 -12.78 -9.49 21.25
C ALA A 24 -13.35 -10.74 20.54
N LEU A 25 -13.77 -10.60 19.28
CA LEU A 25 -14.28 -11.72 18.46
C LEU A 25 -13.15 -12.64 18.02
N ILE A 26 -11.98 -12.09 17.65
CA ILE A 26 -10.76 -12.86 17.34
C ILE A 26 -10.39 -13.78 18.51
N LYS A 27 -10.34 -13.22 19.73
CA LYS A 27 -10.02 -13.97 20.95
C LYS A 27 -11.07 -15.03 21.29
N LYS A 28 -12.36 -14.73 21.10
CA LYS A 28 -13.45 -15.67 21.35
C LYS A 28 -13.40 -16.86 20.39
N ALA A 29 -13.19 -16.61 19.10
CA ALA A 29 -13.10 -17.64 18.08
C ALA A 29 -11.89 -18.56 18.31
N TRP A 30 -10.71 -17.97 18.58
CA TRP A 30 -9.50 -18.73 18.91
C TRP A 30 -9.70 -19.68 20.11
N ARG A 31 -10.28 -19.19 21.22
CA ARG A 31 -10.55 -20.03 22.41
C ARG A 31 -11.44 -21.23 22.09
N LYS A 32 -12.48 -21.02 21.27
CA LYS A 32 -13.40 -22.09 20.85
C LYS A 32 -12.66 -23.15 20.04
N LEU A 33 -11.86 -22.72 19.05
CA LEU A 33 -11.12 -23.63 18.17
C LEU A 33 -10.02 -24.39 18.92
N VAL A 34 -9.30 -23.74 19.84
CA VAL A 34 -8.30 -24.39 20.71
C VAL A 34 -8.91 -25.50 21.56
N GLN A 35 -10.11 -25.30 22.12
CA GLN A 35 -10.78 -26.34 22.91
C GLN A 35 -11.23 -27.53 22.06
N GLN A 36 -11.57 -27.28 20.79
CA GLN A 36 -12.02 -28.29 19.84
C GLN A 36 -10.85 -29.10 19.23
N HIS A 37 -9.71 -28.44 19.02
CA HIS A 37 -8.52 -29.00 18.37
C HIS A 37 -7.35 -29.25 19.33
N HIS A 38 -7.60 -29.32 20.64
CA HIS A 38 -6.55 -29.53 21.63
C HIS A 38 -5.84 -30.86 21.38
N PRO A 39 -4.49 -30.91 21.35
CA PRO A 39 -3.74 -32.13 21.05
C PRO A 39 -4.07 -33.29 22.00
N ASP A 40 -4.37 -32.99 23.27
CA ASP A 40 -4.77 -34.02 24.26
C ASP A 40 -6.16 -34.65 24.00
N LYS A 41 -7.03 -34.01 23.20
CA LYS A 41 -8.40 -34.48 22.95
C LYS A 41 -8.56 -35.17 21.60
N THR A 42 -7.70 -34.85 20.64
CA THR A 42 -7.66 -35.41 19.29
C THR A 42 -6.35 -36.16 19.15
N GLY A 43 -6.34 -37.44 19.50
CA GLY A 43 -5.14 -38.30 19.62
C GLY A 43 -4.32 -38.48 18.34
N GLY A 44 -3.70 -37.42 17.85
CA GLY A 44 -2.81 -37.42 16.70
C GLY A 44 -3.55 -37.55 15.36
N ILE A 45 -3.65 -36.42 14.65
CA ILE A 45 -3.89 -36.33 13.20
C ILE A 45 -5.30 -36.76 12.72
N GLN A 46 -6.20 -35.78 12.60
CA GLN A 46 -7.33 -35.88 11.66
C GLN A 46 -6.96 -35.15 10.36
N PRO A 47 -6.86 -35.84 9.21
CA PRO A 47 -6.62 -35.21 7.93
C PRO A 47 -7.87 -34.42 7.48
N GLY A 48 -7.71 -33.14 7.18
CA GLY A 48 -8.76 -32.28 6.59
C GLY A 48 -9.27 -31.13 7.47
N PHE A 49 -8.87 -31.05 8.74
CA PHE A 49 -9.17 -29.90 9.61
C PHE A 49 -7.97 -28.95 9.70
N THR A 50 -8.25 -27.65 9.79
CA THR A 50 -7.25 -26.62 10.08
C THR A 50 -6.47 -27.02 11.33
N SER A 51 -5.15 -27.13 11.22
CA SER A 51 -4.33 -27.68 12.30
C SER A 51 -4.34 -26.74 13.52
N PHE A 52 -4.12 -27.31 14.72
CA PHE A 52 -3.94 -26.51 15.94
C PHE A 52 -2.86 -25.41 15.76
N GLN A 53 -1.80 -25.75 15.04
CA GLN A 53 -0.72 -24.81 14.71
C GLN A 53 -1.22 -23.63 13.86
N GLU A 54 -2.06 -23.88 12.86
CA GLU A 54 -2.65 -22.82 12.02
C GLU A 54 -3.62 -21.92 12.78
N ILE A 55 -4.39 -22.48 13.71
CA ILE A 55 -5.28 -21.70 14.60
C ILE A 55 -4.45 -20.77 15.49
N GLN A 56 -3.34 -21.27 16.04
CA GLN A 56 -2.44 -20.47 16.85
C GLN A 56 -1.72 -19.40 16.03
N GLU A 57 -1.17 -19.77 14.87
CA GLU A 57 -0.54 -18.85 13.91
C GLU A 57 -1.49 -17.71 13.51
N ALA A 58 -2.76 -18.04 13.22
CA ALA A 58 -3.77 -17.06 12.86
C ALA A 58 -4.07 -16.08 14.00
N TYR A 59 -4.22 -16.57 15.23
CA TYR A 59 -4.46 -15.72 16.38
C TYR A 59 -3.26 -14.81 16.69
N GLU A 60 -2.05 -15.36 16.71
CA GLU A 60 -0.82 -14.58 16.94
C GLU A 60 -0.66 -13.47 15.89
N THR A 61 -0.91 -13.80 14.62
CA THR A 61 -0.79 -12.85 13.52
C THR A 61 -1.87 -11.76 13.57
N LEU A 62 -3.11 -12.08 13.95
CA LEU A 62 -4.21 -11.12 14.00
C LEU A 62 -4.24 -10.26 15.27
N THR A 63 -3.49 -10.64 16.31
CA THR A 63 -3.43 -9.90 17.58
C THR A 63 -2.17 -9.07 17.76
N ASP A 64 -1.06 -9.46 17.12
CA ASP A 64 0.15 -8.64 17.07
C ASP A 64 -0.01 -7.52 16.00
N PRO A 65 0.10 -6.23 16.36
CA PRO A 65 -0.11 -5.13 15.43
C PRO A 65 0.81 -5.16 14.19
N ILE A 66 2.07 -5.54 14.38
CA ILE A 66 3.08 -5.56 13.31
C ILE A 66 2.83 -6.76 12.38
N LYS A 67 2.59 -7.95 12.93
CA LYS A 67 2.25 -9.13 12.14
C LYS A 67 0.92 -8.95 11.42
N LYS A 68 -0.08 -8.34 12.07
CA LYS A 68 -1.38 -8.04 11.48
C LYS A 68 -1.23 -7.11 10.29
N GLN A 69 -0.43 -6.05 10.41
CA GLN A 69 -0.19 -5.13 9.30
C GLN A 69 0.45 -5.83 8.10
N LYS A 70 1.50 -6.65 8.33
CA LYS A 70 2.15 -7.44 7.26
C LYS A 70 1.18 -8.45 6.63
N TYR A 71 0.40 -9.15 7.45
CA TYR A 71 -0.63 -10.07 6.96
C TYR A 71 -1.71 -9.34 6.17
N LEU A 72 -2.18 -8.18 6.61
CA LEU A 72 -3.16 -7.39 5.87
C LEU A 72 -2.59 -6.93 4.52
N GLN A 73 -1.33 -6.51 4.48
CA GLN A 73 -0.60 -6.22 3.24
C GLN A 73 -0.50 -7.45 2.32
N GLN A 74 -0.17 -8.63 2.86
CA GLN A 74 -0.08 -9.87 2.07
C GLN A 74 -1.45 -10.35 1.58
N ARG A 75 -2.47 -10.30 2.45
CA ARG A 75 -3.87 -10.60 2.15
C ARG A 75 -4.41 -9.68 1.06
N TRP A 76 -4.02 -8.42 1.14
CA TRP A 76 -4.34 -7.43 0.16
C TRP A 76 -3.67 -7.72 -1.19
N LEU A 77 -2.36 -7.98 -1.21
CA LEU A 77 -1.65 -8.41 -2.43
C LEU A 77 -2.34 -9.61 -3.07
N GLN A 78 -2.82 -10.55 -2.26
CA GLN A 78 -3.58 -11.72 -2.71
C GLN A 78 -4.95 -11.37 -3.28
N GLN A 79 -5.67 -10.38 -2.73
CA GLN A 79 -6.95 -9.94 -3.28
C GLN A 79 -6.79 -9.19 -4.60
N VAL A 80 -5.76 -8.34 -4.69
CA VAL A 80 -5.44 -7.61 -5.92
C VAL A 80 -4.93 -8.54 -7.01
N THR A 81 -4.24 -9.63 -6.65
CA THR A 81 -3.73 -10.62 -7.63
C THR A 81 -4.69 -11.78 -7.92
N ARG A 82 -5.65 -12.12 -7.03
CA ARG A 82 -6.66 -13.19 -7.25
C ARG A 82 -7.89 -12.75 -8.04
N ALA A 83 -8.21 -11.46 -8.10
CA ALA A 83 -9.11 -11.00 -9.16
C ALA A 83 -8.38 -11.25 -10.48
N GLU A 84 -8.89 -12.14 -11.33
CA GLU A 84 -8.26 -12.77 -12.50
C GLU A 84 -7.61 -11.85 -13.57
N THR A 85 -7.37 -10.56 -13.31
CA THR A 85 -6.93 -9.59 -14.32
C THR A 85 -5.86 -8.59 -13.92
N VAL A 86 -5.26 -8.60 -12.72
CA VAL A 86 -4.01 -7.83 -12.52
C VAL A 86 -2.83 -8.66 -13.04
N ARG A 87 -2.84 -8.90 -14.35
CA ARG A 87 -1.67 -9.41 -15.04
C ARG A 87 -0.58 -8.38 -14.87
N LYS A 88 0.58 -8.83 -14.41
CA LYS A 88 1.79 -8.01 -14.43
C LYS A 88 1.99 -7.57 -15.89
N PRO A 89 2.09 -6.27 -16.16
CA PRO A 89 2.28 -5.82 -17.53
C PRO A 89 3.54 -6.46 -18.12
N GLU A 90 3.43 -7.00 -19.32
CA GLU A 90 4.56 -7.62 -20.02
C GLU A 90 5.10 -6.69 -21.11
N THR A 91 4.29 -5.74 -21.58
CA THR A 91 4.64 -4.70 -22.56
C THR A 91 4.40 -3.29 -22.02
N VAL A 92 4.88 -2.29 -22.75
CA VAL A 92 4.66 -0.87 -22.40
C VAL A 92 3.20 -0.48 -22.61
N GLU A 93 2.54 -1.05 -23.62
CA GLU A 93 1.12 -0.82 -23.89
C GLU A 93 0.23 -1.42 -22.81
N ASP A 94 0.53 -2.63 -22.35
CA ASP A 94 -0.16 -3.23 -21.21
C ASP A 94 0.00 -2.37 -19.96
N PHE A 95 1.21 -1.84 -19.75
CA PHE A 95 1.49 -0.95 -18.63
C PHE A 95 0.67 0.33 -18.71
N LEU A 96 0.57 0.92 -19.89
CA LEU A 96 -0.26 2.10 -20.12
C LEU A 96 -1.73 1.82 -19.80
N GLN A 97 -2.28 0.69 -20.25
CA GLN A 97 -3.67 0.33 -19.96
C GLN A 97 -3.91 0.21 -18.45
N VAL A 98 -2.97 -0.39 -17.73
CA VAL A 98 -3.06 -0.49 -16.28
C VAL A 98 -2.98 0.89 -15.61
N CYS A 99 -2.10 1.78 -16.08
CA CYS A 99 -2.01 3.16 -15.58
C CYS A 99 -3.32 3.92 -15.80
N LEU A 100 -3.94 3.79 -16.99
CA LEU A 100 -5.21 4.43 -17.31
C LEU A 100 -6.36 3.91 -16.44
N GLN A 101 -6.43 2.59 -16.25
CA GLN A 101 -7.46 1.97 -15.39
C GLN A 101 -7.31 2.40 -13.93
N LEU A 102 -6.07 2.47 -13.42
CA LEU A 102 -5.78 2.95 -12.08
C LEU A 102 -6.27 4.40 -11.91
N GLU A 103 -5.90 5.27 -12.84
CA GLU A 103 -6.27 6.67 -12.78
C GLU A 103 -7.79 6.88 -12.84
N GLN A 104 -8.49 6.13 -13.70
CA GLN A 104 -9.96 6.14 -13.72
C GLN A 104 -10.58 5.69 -12.40
N LYS A 105 -9.99 4.67 -11.76
CA LYS A 105 -10.44 4.18 -10.45
C LYS A 105 -10.24 5.22 -9.36
N ILE A 106 -9.08 5.88 -9.34
CA ILE A 106 -8.77 6.96 -8.39
C ILE A 106 -9.74 8.13 -8.60
N ALA A 107 -9.92 8.59 -9.84
CA ALA A 107 -10.78 9.72 -10.16
C ALA A 107 -12.26 9.50 -9.79
N ARG A 108 -12.74 8.26 -9.84
CA ARG A 108 -14.10 7.88 -9.42
C ARG A 108 -14.24 7.68 -7.91
N THR A 109 -13.12 7.58 -7.19
CA THR A 109 -13.10 7.34 -5.74
C THR A 109 -12.94 8.66 -5.01
N ASN A 110 -13.75 8.89 -3.97
CA ASN A 110 -13.59 10.08 -3.12
C ASN A 110 -12.21 10.06 -2.45
N ALA A 111 -11.46 11.16 -2.51
CA ALA A 111 -10.10 11.27 -1.98
C ALA A 111 -9.99 10.82 -0.51
N PHE A 112 -10.99 11.11 0.34
CA PHE A 112 -11.00 10.71 1.75
C PHE A 112 -11.28 9.21 1.98
N ARG A 113 -11.66 8.48 0.94
CA ARG A 113 -11.95 7.05 0.97
C ARG A 113 -10.86 6.21 0.30
N ILE A 114 -9.83 6.85 -0.24
CA ILE A 114 -8.72 6.14 -0.87
C ILE A 114 -7.90 5.48 0.25
N ASP A 115 -7.77 4.16 0.18
CA ASP A 115 -6.82 3.44 1.00
C ASP A 115 -5.40 3.75 0.47
N GLU A 116 -4.70 4.62 1.19
CA GLU A 116 -3.37 5.08 0.80
C GLU A 116 -2.33 3.96 0.83
N ASP A 117 -2.46 3.01 1.76
CA ASP A 117 -1.53 1.87 1.85
C ASP A 117 -1.75 0.91 0.69
N TYR A 118 -3.01 0.67 0.31
CA TYR A 118 -3.39 -0.02 -0.93
C TYR A 118 -2.71 0.65 -2.13
N LEU A 119 -2.92 1.96 -2.29
CA LEU A 119 -2.52 2.68 -3.50
C LEU A 119 -1.01 2.70 -3.64
N MET A 120 -0.29 2.97 -2.55
CA MET A 120 1.17 2.91 -2.52
C MET A 120 1.67 1.52 -2.92
N GLN A 121 1.18 0.46 -2.29
CA GLN A 121 1.65 -0.91 -2.57
C GLN A 121 1.32 -1.34 -4.00
N TYR A 122 0.19 -0.91 -4.55
CA TYR A 122 -0.18 -1.19 -5.93
C TYR A 122 0.79 -0.51 -6.90
N LEU A 123 1.11 0.77 -6.67
CA LEU A 123 2.09 1.51 -7.45
C LEU A 123 3.49 0.88 -7.36
N LEU A 124 3.92 0.42 -6.19
CA LEU A 124 5.20 -0.30 -6.02
C LEU A 124 5.21 -1.66 -6.75
N PHE A 125 4.09 -2.37 -6.77
CA PHE A 125 3.93 -3.60 -7.54
C PHE A 125 4.08 -3.32 -9.04
N LEU A 126 3.44 -2.25 -9.54
CA LEU A 126 3.60 -1.79 -10.92
C LEU A 126 5.05 -1.43 -11.21
N LEU A 127 5.74 -0.76 -10.29
CA LEU A 127 7.15 -0.37 -10.41
C LEU A 127 8.13 -1.49 -10.03
N SER A 128 7.72 -2.76 -10.13
CA SER A 128 8.61 -3.89 -9.82
C SER A 128 9.88 -3.88 -10.68
N PRO A 129 11.03 -4.37 -10.17
CA PRO A 129 12.32 -4.28 -10.85
C PRO A 129 12.33 -4.84 -12.28
N SER A 130 11.61 -5.94 -12.52
CA SER A 130 11.52 -6.53 -13.86
C SER A 130 10.72 -5.67 -14.83
N LEU A 131 9.68 -4.97 -14.36
CA LEU A 131 8.90 -4.10 -15.24
C LEU A 131 9.69 -2.82 -15.54
N VAL A 132 10.37 -2.26 -14.54
CA VAL A 132 11.31 -1.15 -14.75
C VAL A 132 12.38 -1.52 -15.79
N ALA A 133 12.89 -2.76 -15.77
CA ALA A 133 13.81 -3.25 -16.79
C ALA A 133 13.19 -3.25 -18.21
N ILE A 134 11.94 -3.72 -18.34
CA ILE A 134 11.19 -3.70 -19.60
C ILE A 134 11.00 -2.25 -20.09
N LEU A 135 10.53 -1.36 -19.20
CA LEU A 135 10.30 0.06 -19.50
C LEU A 135 11.59 0.75 -19.96
N ASN A 136 12.71 0.50 -19.28
CA ASN A 136 14.01 1.08 -19.64
C ASN A 136 14.56 0.52 -20.97
N SER A 137 14.17 -0.69 -21.36
CA SER A 137 14.57 -1.30 -22.63
C SER A 137 13.69 -0.90 -23.83
N SER A 138 12.53 -0.27 -23.57
CA SER A 138 11.59 0.12 -24.63
C SER A 138 12.08 1.33 -25.42
N LYS A 139 11.75 1.35 -26.71
CA LYS A 139 12.01 2.47 -27.63
C LYS A 139 10.85 3.48 -27.67
N GLU A 140 9.73 3.17 -27.03
CA GLU A 140 8.50 3.96 -27.09
C GLU A 140 8.52 5.09 -26.05
N THR A 141 9.35 6.10 -26.29
CA THR A 141 9.59 7.19 -25.35
C THR A 141 8.32 7.99 -25.03
N ASP A 142 7.43 8.16 -26.00
CA ASP A 142 6.20 8.95 -25.84
C ASP A 142 5.17 8.22 -24.96
N LEU A 143 4.99 6.92 -25.17
CA LEU A 143 4.10 6.09 -24.35
C LEU A 143 4.62 6.00 -22.91
N LEU A 144 5.95 5.84 -22.75
CA LEU A 144 6.57 5.84 -21.44
C LEU A 144 6.40 7.18 -20.71
N SER A 145 6.55 8.31 -21.41
CA SER A 145 6.29 9.64 -20.83
C SER A 145 4.82 9.81 -20.41
N THR A 146 3.90 9.19 -21.13
CA THR A 146 2.47 9.18 -20.79
C THR A 146 2.23 8.33 -19.55
N CYS A 147 2.83 7.15 -19.46
CA CYS A 147 2.74 6.30 -18.28
C CYS A 147 3.28 6.99 -17.03
N VAL A 148 4.46 7.63 -17.13
CA VAL A 148 5.07 8.36 -16.01
C VAL A 148 4.20 9.52 -15.56
N SER A 149 3.63 10.31 -16.48
CA SER A 149 2.71 11.39 -16.09
C SER A 149 1.43 10.88 -15.42
N LEU A 150 0.86 9.76 -15.88
CA LEU A 150 -0.28 9.12 -15.21
C LEU A 150 0.08 8.63 -13.81
N LEU A 151 1.25 7.99 -13.63
CA LEU A 151 1.70 7.52 -12.31
C LEU A 151 1.96 8.68 -11.35
N LEU A 152 2.57 9.77 -11.83
CA LEU A 152 2.77 10.99 -11.04
C LEU A 152 1.44 11.63 -10.63
N LYS A 153 0.40 11.51 -11.44
CA LYS A 153 -0.94 11.94 -11.06
C LYS A 153 -1.59 11.00 -10.04
N SER A 154 -1.43 9.68 -10.23
CA SER A 154 -1.97 8.67 -9.33
C SER A 154 -1.33 8.65 -7.94
N ILE A 155 -0.16 9.25 -7.73
CA ILE A 155 0.42 9.43 -6.39
C ILE A 155 -0.15 10.64 -5.64
N GLU A 156 -0.89 11.54 -6.28
CA GLU A 156 -1.40 12.76 -5.63
C GLU A 156 -2.20 12.53 -4.34
N PRO A 157 -3.08 11.52 -4.26
CA PRO A 157 -3.84 11.28 -3.04
C PRO A 157 -3.01 10.80 -1.85
N LEU A 158 -1.74 10.43 -2.06
CA LEU A 158 -0.90 9.87 -1.02
C LEU A 158 -0.29 10.97 -0.11
N PRO A 159 -0.04 10.68 1.18
CA PRO A 159 0.74 11.55 2.04
C PRO A 159 2.21 11.61 1.58
N VAL A 160 2.91 12.68 1.92
CA VAL A 160 4.30 12.96 1.51
C VAL A 160 5.24 11.77 1.73
N GLU A 161 5.12 11.11 2.87
CA GLU A 161 5.98 9.96 3.24
C GLU A 161 5.86 8.82 2.23
N LYS A 162 4.62 8.47 1.85
CA LYS A 162 4.34 7.41 0.87
C LYS A 162 4.68 7.87 -0.55
N LYS A 163 4.43 9.15 -0.89
CA LYS A 163 4.85 9.75 -2.16
C LYS A 163 6.35 9.58 -2.39
N GLN A 164 7.18 9.84 -1.36
CA GLN A 164 8.63 9.72 -1.47
C GLN A 164 9.08 8.30 -1.79
N VAL A 165 8.47 7.28 -1.18
CA VAL A 165 8.78 5.87 -1.46
C VAL A 165 8.46 5.51 -2.91
N VAL A 166 7.29 5.91 -3.42
CA VAL A 166 6.91 5.63 -4.82
C VAL A 166 7.81 6.41 -5.80
N LEU A 167 8.14 7.66 -5.49
CA LEU A 167 9.03 8.48 -6.32
C LEU A 167 10.44 7.87 -6.44
N GLN A 168 10.97 7.27 -5.37
CA GLN A 168 12.27 6.57 -5.43
C GLN A 168 12.25 5.38 -6.39
N GLU A 169 11.13 4.65 -6.48
CA GLU A 169 10.99 3.58 -7.46
C GLU A 169 10.77 4.11 -8.88
N LEU A 170 10.02 5.20 -9.05
CA LEU A 170 9.85 5.88 -10.35
C LEU A 170 11.17 6.38 -10.91
N GLU A 171 12.08 6.88 -10.07
CA GLU A 171 13.40 7.36 -10.48
C GLU A 171 14.30 6.26 -11.08
N LYS A 172 13.98 4.99 -10.85
CA LYS A 172 14.70 3.87 -11.47
C LYS A 172 14.35 3.71 -12.96
N ILE A 173 13.31 4.40 -13.44
CA ILE A 173 13.00 4.53 -14.86
C ILE A 173 13.98 5.54 -15.46
N ASN A 174 15.10 5.05 -16.00
CA ASN A 174 16.24 5.85 -16.43
C ASN A 174 16.08 6.39 -17.86
N THR A 175 14.96 7.07 -18.13
CA THR A 175 14.73 7.74 -19.41
C THR A 175 14.79 9.26 -19.25
N PRO A 176 15.36 10.01 -20.23
CA PRO A 176 15.46 11.47 -20.12
C PRO A 176 14.10 12.16 -19.93
N ALA A 177 13.04 11.62 -20.55
CA ALA A 177 11.68 12.13 -20.40
C ALA A 177 11.13 11.92 -18.99
N ALA A 178 11.26 10.69 -18.44
CA ALA A 178 10.81 10.38 -17.08
C ALA A 178 11.54 11.23 -16.04
N THR A 179 12.87 11.33 -16.14
CA THR A 179 13.69 12.12 -15.22
C THR A 179 13.27 13.59 -15.21
N ARG A 180 12.97 14.18 -16.38
CA ARG A 180 12.48 15.56 -16.46
C ARG A 180 11.13 15.72 -15.77
N GLN A 181 10.17 14.85 -16.07
CA GLN A 181 8.82 14.90 -15.48
C GLN A 181 8.86 14.73 -13.96
N ILE A 182 9.65 13.77 -13.45
CA ILE A 182 9.79 13.53 -12.01
C ILE A 182 10.41 14.74 -11.31
N ASN A 183 11.46 15.33 -11.89
CA ASN A 183 12.12 16.50 -11.32
C ASN A 183 11.21 17.74 -11.32
N GLU A 184 10.47 17.96 -12.41
CA GLU A 184 9.49 19.04 -12.50
C GLU A 184 8.37 18.86 -11.47
N TYR A 185 7.86 17.64 -11.34
CA TYR A 185 6.87 17.27 -10.34
C TYR A 185 7.35 17.57 -8.91
N LYS A 186 8.55 17.10 -8.54
CA LYS A 186 9.16 17.35 -7.23
C LYS A 186 9.35 18.85 -6.98
N LYS A 187 9.76 19.60 -8.00
CA LYS A 187 9.96 21.06 -7.90
C LYS A 187 8.63 21.77 -7.61
N ASN A 188 7.58 21.44 -8.37
CA ASN A 188 6.27 22.08 -8.25
C ASN A 188 5.60 21.79 -6.89
N HIS A 189 5.86 20.62 -6.31
CA HIS A 189 5.28 20.20 -5.02
C HIS A 189 6.19 20.46 -3.81
N ARG A 190 7.36 21.08 -3.98
CA ARG A 190 8.30 21.32 -2.88
C ARG A 190 7.69 22.18 -1.76
N SER A 191 6.92 23.21 -2.13
CA SER A 191 6.31 24.12 -1.15
C SER A 191 5.09 23.49 -0.46
N THR A 192 4.29 22.70 -1.18
CA THR A 192 3.12 22.03 -0.61
C THR A 192 3.55 20.96 0.40
N TRP A 193 4.57 20.16 0.10
CA TRP A 193 5.10 19.17 1.04
C TRP A 193 5.73 19.80 2.28
N PHE A 194 6.36 20.97 2.14
CA PHE A 194 6.87 21.73 3.29
C PHE A 194 5.72 22.14 4.22
N MET A 195 4.62 22.66 3.65
CA MET A 195 3.44 23.06 4.41
C MET A 195 2.69 21.86 5.01
N GLU A 196 2.59 20.73 4.32
CA GLU A 196 1.99 19.51 4.87
C GLU A 196 2.79 18.96 6.07
N LYS A 197 4.13 19.01 5.99
CA LYS A 197 5.00 18.50 7.05
C LYS A 197 5.16 19.45 8.23
N TYR A 198 5.22 20.76 7.98
CA TYR A 198 5.57 21.75 9.00
C TYR A 198 4.49 22.81 9.26
N GLY A 199 3.36 22.79 8.55
CA GLY A 199 2.33 23.84 8.62
C GLY A 199 1.81 24.09 10.04
N PHE A 200 1.60 23.03 10.83
CA PHE A 200 1.20 23.16 12.24
C PHE A 200 2.24 23.93 13.08
N TYR A 201 3.53 23.63 12.91
CA TYR A 201 4.60 24.31 13.62
C TYR A 201 4.77 25.76 13.16
N VAL A 202 4.62 26.01 11.86
CA VAL A 202 4.66 27.37 11.29
C VAL A 202 3.53 28.22 11.88
N MET A 203 2.32 27.68 11.98
CA MET A 203 1.17 28.37 12.59
C MET A 203 1.42 28.71 14.07
N ILE A 204 2.01 27.78 14.83
CA ILE A 204 2.38 28.01 16.24
C ILE A 204 3.43 29.13 16.35
N ILE A 205 4.48 29.07 15.54
CA ILE A 205 5.55 30.09 15.55
C ILE A 205 4.99 31.47 15.19
N LEU A 206 4.14 31.55 14.16
CA LEU A 206 3.47 32.80 13.78
C LEU A 206 2.60 33.35 14.90
N SER A 207 1.85 32.49 15.60
CA SER A 207 1.06 32.89 16.76
C SER A 207 1.93 33.48 17.87
N PHE A 208 3.05 32.83 18.22
CA PHE A 208 3.97 33.34 19.23
C PHE A 208 4.63 34.66 18.81
N LEU A 209 5.01 34.81 17.54
CA LEU A 209 5.56 36.05 17.00
C LEU A 209 4.54 37.20 17.06
N LEU A 210 3.28 36.92 16.76
CA LEU A 210 2.19 37.90 16.82
C LEU A 210 1.92 38.34 18.26
N CYS A 211 1.87 37.39 19.21
CA CYS A 211 1.79 37.71 20.64
C CYS A 211 2.99 38.53 21.13
N TRP A 212 4.20 38.19 20.70
CA TRP A 212 5.41 38.93 21.06
C TRP A 212 5.40 40.36 20.52
N LEU A 213 4.98 40.54 19.27
CA LEU A 213 4.89 41.85 18.61
C LEU A 213 3.84 42.75 19.27
N ILE A 214 2.68 42.20 19.66
CA ILE A 214 1.69 42.95 20.44
C ILE A 214 2.26 43.38 21.80
N ALA A 215 2.96 42.47 22.50
CA ALA A 215 3.57 42.76 23.79
C ALA A 215 4.72 43.79 23.71
N SER A 216 5.45 43.86 22.59
CA SER A 216 6.53 44.83 22.40
C SER A 216 6.01 46.22 22.02
N LEU A 217 4.90 46.32 21.30
CA LEU A 217 4.25 47.59 20.95
C LEU A 217 3.46 48.21 22.11
N ALA A 218 3.12 47.41 23.14
CA ALA A 218 2.44 47.86 24.35
C ALA A 218 3.40 48.41 25.43
N LYS A 219 4.70 48.53 25.14
CA LYS A 219 5.73 49.16 25.97
C LYS A 219 6.21 50.46 25.35
#